data_AF-A0A431W8G4-F1
#
_entry.id   AF-A0A431W8G4-F1
#
_cell.length_a   1.000
_cell.length_b   1.000
_cell.length_c   1.000
_cell.angle_alpha   90.00
_cell.angle_beta   90.00
_cell.angle_gamma   90.00
#
_symmetry.space_group_name_H-M   'P 1'
#
loop_
_entity.id
_entity.type
_entity.pdbx_description
1 polymer ?
#
loop_
_entity_poly.entity_id
_entity_poly.type
_entity_poly.pdbx_seq_one_letter_code
_entity_poly.pdbx_strand_id
1 'polypeptide(L)' 'MLYSMIESAKANGLTPFDYLMHCLQQLSLKPESLEKLLPWNVQLG' A
#
# COMPACT_ATOMS: atom_id res chain seq x y z
N MET A 1 -1.02 -4.09 -12.79
CA MET A 1 -1.71 -3.59 -11.59
C MET A 1 -0.74 -3.28 -10.45
N LEU A 2 0.15 -4.22 -10.05
CA LEU A 2 1.16 -3.96 -9.00
C LEU A 2 2.11 -2.79 -9.33
N TYR A 3 2.64 -2.73 -10.55
CA TYR A 3 3.51 -1.62 -10.98
C TYR A 3 2.82 -0.25 -10.84
N SER A 4 1.56 -0.15 -11.27
CA SER A 4 0.76 1.06 -11.12
C SER A 4 0.55 1.46 -9.66
N MET A 5 0.34 0.49 -8.76
CA MET A 5 0.23 0.78 -7.32
C MET A 5 1.54 1.29 -6.73
N ILE A 6 2.69 0.74 -7.15
CA ILE A 6 4.01 1.20 -6.71
C ILE A 6 4.27 2.63 -7.19
N GLU A 7 4.00 2.94 -8.45
CA GLU A 7 4.17 4.30 -8.97
C GLU A 7 3.20 5.30 -8.31
N SER A 8 1.95 4.91 -8.05
CA SER A 8 1.02 5.73 -7.28
C SER A 8 1.45 5.94 -5.83
N ALA A 9 2.02 4.92 -5.18
CA ALA A 9 2.56 5.04 -3.82
C ALA A 9 3.72 6.04 -3.79
N LYS A 10 4.65 5.97 -4.75
CA LYS A 10 5.73 6.96 -4.89
C LYS A 10 5.19 8.37 -5.12
N ALA A 11 4.18 8.52 -5.97
CA ALA A 11 3.55 9.82 -6.24
C ALA A 11 2.87 10.41 -4.99
N ASN A 12 2.41 9.57 -4.07
CA ASN A 12 1.87 9.97 -2.77
C ASN A 12 2.94 10.13 -1.67
N GLY A 13 4.23 10.06 -2.02
CA GLY A 13 5.33 10.22 -1.07
C GLY A 13 5.63 8.99 -0.22
N LEU A 14 5.03 7.84 -0.52
CA LEU A 14 5.27 6.59 0.19
C LEU A 14 6.53 5.90 -0.35
N THR A 15 7.37 5.39 0.55
CA THR A 15 8.44 4.45 0.19
C THR A 15 7.82 3.13 -0.27
N PRO A 16 8.13 2.64 -1.49
CA PRO A 16 7.53 1.41 -2.01
C PRO A 16 7.71 0.19 -1.12
N PHE A 17 8.89 0.06 -0.50
CA PHE A 17 9.19 -1.06 0.38
C PHE A 17 8.27 -1.07 1.61
N ASP A 18 8.15 0.07 2.30
CA ASP A 18 7.32 0.19 3.50
C ASP A 18 5.84 0.02 3.18
N TYR A 19 5.39 0.58 2.05
CA TYR A 19 4.02 0.41 1.56
C TYR A 19 3.69 -1.06 1.27
N LEU A 20 4.57 -1.78 0.57
CA LEU A 20 4.37 -3.20 0.28
C LEU A 20 4.39 -4.05 1.56
N MET A 21 5.30 -3.77 2.49
CA MET A 21 5.35 -4.45 3.78
C MET A 21 4.04 -4.25 4.56
N HIS A 22 3.55 -3.02 4.62
CA HIS A 22 2.27 -2.70 5.24
C HIS A 22 1.11 -3.45 4.58
N CYS A 23 1.05 -3.47 3.24
CA CYS A 23 0.03 -4.21 2.51
C CYS A 23 0.04 -5.70 2.85
N LEU A 24 1.22 -6.33 2.83
CA LEU A 24 1.37 -7.77 3.10
C LEU A 24 1.01 -8.13 4.55
N GLN A 25 1.37 -7.28 5.51
CA GLN A 25 0.99 -7.45 6.91
C GLN A 25 -0.52 -7.31 7.12
N GLN A 26 -1.15 -6.33 6.47
CA GLN A 26 -2.60 -6.15 6.61
C GLN A 26 -3.38 -7.24 5.89
N LEU A 27 -2.92 -7.69 4.71
CA LEU A 27 -3.56 -8.78 3.97
C LEU A 27 -3.45 -10.13 4.69
N SER A 28 -2.35 -10.38 5.41
CA SER A 28 -2.20 -11.61 6.20
C SER A 28 -3.15 -11.65 7.41
N LEU A 29 -3.53 -10.47 7.93
CA LEU A 29 -4.48 -10.34 9.04
C LEU A 29 -5.95 -10.27 8.57
N LYS A 30 -6.21 -9.50 7.50
CA LYS A 30 -7.55 -9.20 6.97
C LYS A 30 -7.50 -9.04 5.45
N PRO A 31 -7.60 -10.14 4.68
CA PRO A 31 -7.42 -10.13 3.23
C PRO A 31 -8.49 -9.33 2.47
N GLU A 32 -9.65 -9.08 3.08
CA GLU A 32 -10.78 -8.35 2.50
C GLU A 32 -10.63 -6.82 2.52
N SER A 33 -9.54 -6.28 3.08
CA SER A 33 -9.35 -4.83 3.26
C SER A 33 -8.52 -4.15 2.16
N LEU A 34 -8.51 -4.67 0.92
CA LEU A 34 -7.66 -4.15 -0.16
C LEU A 34 -7.91 -2.66 -0.47
N GLU A 35 -9.16 -2.20 -0.41
CA GLU A 35 -9.51 -0.79 -0.65
C GLU A 35 -8.84 0.15 0.36
N LYS A 36 -8.68 -0.29 1.61
CA LYS A 36 -8.02 0.50 2.67
C LYS A 36 -6.50 0.54 2.49
N LEU A 37 -5.96 -0.40 1.73
CA LEU A 37 -4.54 -0.49 1.41
C LEU A 37 -4.17 0.27 0.15
N LEU A 38 -5.12 0.97 -0.49
CA LEU A 38 -4.82 1.77 -1.67
C LEU A 38 -3.85 2.91 -1.30
N PRO A 39 -2.96 3.31 -2.23
CA PRO A 39 -1.88 4.24 -1.93
C PRO A 39 -2.30 5.62 -1.40
N TRP A 40 -3.55 6.03 -1.63
CA TRP A 40 -4.11 7.31 -1.14
C TRP A 40 -4.80 7.18 0.23
N ASN A 41 -5.04 5.96 0.70
CA ASN A 41 -5.65 5.67 2.00
C ASN A 41 -4.60 5.33 3.07
N VAL A 42 -3.33 5.14 2.68
CA VAL A 42 -2.24 4.77 3.57
C VAL A 42 -1.35 6.00 3.82
N GLN A 43 -1.15 6.35 5.09
CA GLN A 43 -0.22 7.38 5.53
C GLN A 43 0.88 6.71 6.37
N LEU A 44 2.04 6.50 5.76
CA LEU A 44 3.25 6.08 6.46
C LEU A 44 4.10 7.34 6.63
N GLY A 45 4.29 7.76 7.90
CA GLY A 45 5.01 8.98 8.27
C GLY A 45 6.52 8.83 8.17
#